data_AF-A0A426QJI1-F1
#
_entry.id   AF-A0A426QJI1-F1
#
_cell.length_a   1.000
_cell.length_b   1.000
_cell.length_c   1.000
_cell.angle_alpha   90.00
_cell.angle_beta   90.00
_cell.angle_gamma   90.00
#
_symmetry.space_group_name_H-M   'P 1'
#
loop_
_entity.id
_entity.type
_entity.pdbx_description
1 polymer ?
#
loop_
_entity_poly.entity_id
_entity_poly.type
_entity_poly.pdbx_seq_one_letter_code
_entity_poly.pdbx_strand_id
1 'polypeptide(L)'
;MGDFLGCGTREECRDSSERFNRMEADLHNLWASLDYVNRHRSNYEFRLIDGEGHSLEGCDIERIRIDGEYVIEPRQIARGNVARSIFYMHSEYGLPIPDGMRDVLLEWNKNDPPSCHEMRRNNTIERLQGTRNRYIDHPSTAETSQ
;
A
#
# COMPACT_ATOMS: atom_id res chain seq x y z
N MET A 1 3.32 10.76 2.14
CA MET A 1 3.25 11.55 0.89
C MET A 1 3.43 13.03 1.18
N GLY A 2 2.56 13.68 1.97
CA GLY A 2 2.72 15.09 2.34
C GLY A 2 4.06 15.38 3.01
N ASP A 3 4.36 14.65 4.09
CA ASP A 3 5.64 14.77 4.82
C ASP A 3 6.87 14.59 3.91
N PHE A 4 6.83 13.59 3.03
CA PHE A 4 7.92 13.32 2.06
C PHE A 4 8.14 14.49 1.10
N LEU A 5 7.09 15.18 0.70
CA LEU A 5 7.17 16.36 -0.17
C LEU A 5 7.40 17.65 0.60
N GLY A 6 7.42 17.62 1.94
CA GLY A 6 7.56 18.79 2.79
C GLY A 6 6.43 19.81 2.63
N CYS A 7 5.26 19.40 2.13
CA CYS A 7 4.07 20.24 2.08
C CYS A 7 3.24 20.04 3.34
N GLY A 8 2.52 21.07 3.79
CA GLY A 8 1.83 21.10 5.08
C GLY A 8 0.63 20.17 5.16
N THR A 9 -0.58 20.72 5.25
CA THR A 9 -1.81 19.92 5.27
C THR A 9 -2.06 19.25 3.92
N ARG A 10 -2.91 18.22 3.90
CA ARG A 10 -3.32 17.56 2.65
C ARG A 10 -3.93 18.53 1.64
N GLU A 11 -4.71 19.51 2.11
CA GLU A 11 -5.32 20.54 1.26
C GLU A 11 -4.25 21.46 0.67
N GLU A 12 -3.33 21.96 1.50
CA GLU A 12 -2.20 22.76 1.04
C GLU A 12 -1.33 22.00 0.03
N CYS A 13 -1.10 20.70 0.23
CA CYS A 13 -0.39 19.85 -0.73
C CYS A 13 -1.12 19.76 -2.08
N ARG A 14 -2.45 19.71 -2.08
CA ARG A 14 -3.24 19.67 -3.33
C ARG A 14 -3.14 20.97 -4.11
N ASP A 15 -3.15 22.09 -3.40
CA ASP A 15 -3.10 23.41 -4.02
C ASP A 15 -1.71 23.75 -4.55
N SER A 16 -0.66 23.26 -3.87
CA SER A 16 0.73 23.68 -4.13
C SER A 16 1.60 22.67 -4.89
N SER A 17 1.19 21.39 -5.00
CA SER A 17 2.05 20.34 -5.55
C SER A 17 1.36 19.46 -6.58
N GLU A 18 1.67 19.70 -7.86
CA GLU A 18 1.28 18.79 -8.95
C GLU A 18 1.79 17.36 -8.72
N ARG A 19 2.98 17.22 -8.13
CA ARG A 19 3.56 15.91 -7.82
C ARG A 19 2.72 15.17 -6.78
N PHE A 20 2.26 15.87 -5.73
CA PHE A 20 1.33 15.31 -4.76
C PHE A 20 0.02 14.87 -5.42
N ASN A 21 -0.55 15.73 -6.28
CA ASN A 21 -1.81 15.43 -6.98
C ASN A 21 -1.70 14.18 -7.86
N ARG A 22 -0.57 13.98 -8.55
CA ARG A 22 -0.33 12.75 -9.32
C ARG A 22 -0.22 11.52 -8.42
N MET A 23 0.56 11.59 -7.35
CA MET A 23 0.70 10.47 -6.40
C MET A 23 -0.64 10.10 -5.74
N GLU A 24 -1.42 11.10 -5.35
CA GLU A 24 -2.69 10.92 -4.67
C GLU A 24 -3.76 10.33 -5.60
N ALA A 25 -3.77 10.76 -6.87
CA ALA A 25 -4.71 10.28 -7.87
C ALA A 25 -4.29 8.97 -8.55
N ASP A 26 -3.09 8.46 -8.28
CA ASP A 26 -2.58 7.25 -8.94
C ASP A 26 -3.45 6.04 -8.61
N LEU A 27 -4.11 5.52 -9.63
CA LEU A 27 -5.03 4.40 -9.53
C LEU A 27 -4.35 3.14 -9.02
N HIS A 28 -3.04 2.92 -9.21
CA HIS A 28 -2.36 1.74 -8.65
C HIS A 28 -2.32 1.74 -7.12
N ASN A 29 -2.50 2.90 -6.47
CA ASN A 29 -2.57 3.06 -5.02
C ASN A 29 -4.01 3.19 -4.47
N LEU A 30 -5.04 3.24 -5.32
CA LEU A 30 -6.44 3.40 -4.92
C LEU A 30 -7.22 2.09 -4.97
N TRP A 31 -7.52 1.53 -3.80
CA TRP A 31 -8.30 0.30 -3.64
C TRP A 31 -9.67 0.57 -3.03
N ALA A 32 -10.70 -0.11 -3.53
CA ALA A 32 -12.02 -0.06 -2.92
C ALA A 32 -11.98 -0.74 -1.54
N SER A 33 -12.58 -0.09 -0.54
CA SER A 33 -12.66 -0.61 0.83
C SER A 33 -14.01 -0.25 1.44
N LEU A 34 -14.45 -1.06 2.40
CA LEU A 34 -15.58 -0.71 3.24
C LEU A 34 -15.18 0.46 4.14
N ASP A 35 -16.06 1.45 4.24
CA ASP A 35 -15.78 2.72 4.94
C ASP A 35 -15.34 2.52 6.41
N TYR A 36 -15.98 1.60 7.14
CA TYR A 36 -15.56 1.29 8.51
C TYR A 36 -14.18 0.61 8.59
N VAL A 37 -13.81 -0.22 7.61
CA VAL A 37 -12.48 -0.83 7.52
C VAL A 37 -11.44 0.24 7.18
N ASN A 38 -11.75 1.15 6.25
CA ASN A 38 -10.88 2.27 5.91
C ASN A 38 -10.65 3.22 7.10
N ARG A 39 -11.70 3.57 7.85
CA ARG A 39 -11.57 4.33 9.10
C ARG A 39 -10.73 3.59 10.14
N HIS A 40 -10.95 2.30 10.30
CA HIS A 40 -10.18 1.48 11.24
C HIS A 40 -8.70 1.41 10.88
N ARG A 41 -8.39 1.39 9.57
CA ARG A 41 -7.03 1.45 9.03
C ARG A 41 -6.34 2.78 9.32
N SER A 42 -7.06 3.89 9.19
CA SER A 42 -6.50 5.24 9.35
C SER A 42 -5.27 5.46 8.45
N ASN A 43 -4.20 6.02 8.98
CA ASN A 43 -2.87 6.17 8.38
C ASN A 43 -1.81 5.27 9.05
N TYR A 44 -2.23 4.24 9.78
CA TYR A 44 -1.31 3.39 10.53
C TYR A 44 -0.38 2.59 9.60
N GLU A 45 0.86 2.42 10.05
CA GLU A 45 1.87 1.62 9.35
C GLU A 45 1.42 0.16 9.27
N PHE A 46 1.67 -0.45 8.13
CA PHE A 46 1.51 -1.89 8.00
C PHE A 46 2.64 -2.61 8.72
N ARG A 47 2.33 -3.69 9.45
CA ARG A 47 3.30 -4.63 10.04
C ARG A 47 2.73 -6.04 10.06
N LEU A 48 3.60 -7.02 10.27
CA LEU A 48 3.19 -8.35 10.73
C LEU A 48 2.98 -8.28 12.25
N ILE A 49 1.86 -8.77 12.74
CA ILE A 49 1.52 -8.82 14.16
C ILE A 49 1.54 -10.30 14.59
N ASP A 50 2.25 -10.58 15.68
CA ASP A 50 2.32 -11.94 16.21
C ASP A 50 1.03 -12.31 16.96
N GLY A 51 0.44 -13.44 16.57
CA GLY A 51 -0.79 -13.97 17.16
C GLY A 51 -2.01 -13.76 16.26
N GLU A 52 -3.20 -14.01 16.80
CA GLU A 52 -4.45 -13.61 16.14
C GLU A 52 -5.22 -12.65 17.05
N GLY A 53 -5.44 -11.45 16.54
CA GLY A 53 -6.12 -10.36 17.22
C GLY A 53 -7.18 -9.74 16.32
N HIS A 54 -8.40 -10.31 16.31
CA HIS A 54 -9.49 -9.71 15.54
C HIS A 54 -9.88 -8.36 16.14
N SER A 55 -9.47 -7.29 15.45
CA SER A 55 -9.77 -5.92 15.87
C SER A 55 -11.12 -5.43 15.32
N LEU A 56 -11.71 -6.17 14.38
CA LEU A 56 -13.05 -5.98 13.84
C LEU A 56 -13.77 -7.32 13.71
N GLU A 57 -15.04 -7.36 14.08
CA GLU A 57 -15.87 -8.57 13.95
C GLU A 57 -16.07 -8.96 12.47
N GLY A 58 -15.85 -10.23 12.15
CA GLY A 58 -16.02 -10.76 10.79
C GLY A 58 -14.97 -10.29 9.77
N CYS A 59 -13.93 -9.58 10.21
CA CYS A 59 -12.85 -9.10 9.36
C CYS A 59 -11.51 -9.40 10.03
N ASP A 60 -10.68 -10.19 9.35
CA ASP A 60 -9.35 -10.59 9.83
C ASP A 60 -8.29 -9.48 9.64
N ILE A 61 -8.59 -8.31 10.20
CA ILE A 61 -7.69 -7.16 10.26
C ILE A 61 -7.31 -6.96 11.72
N GLU A 62 -6.03 -6.72 11.95
CA GLU A 62 -5.49 -6.62 13.30
C GLU A 62 -4.91 -5.25 13.54
N ARG A 63 -5.19 -4.67 14.72
CA ARG A 63 -4.64 -3.38 15.11
C ARG A 63 -4.22 -3.42 16.57
N ILE A 64 -2.92 -3.31 16.80
CA ILE A 64 -2.32 -3.30 18.15
C ILE A 64 -1.52 -2.01 18.37
N ARG A 65 -1.08 -1.81 19.61
CA ARG A 65 -0.11 -0.77 19.95
C ARG A 65 1.27 -1.37 20.13
N ILE A 66 2.26 -0.79 19.47
CA ILE A 66 3.70 -1.08 19.65
C ILE A 66 4.37 0.26 19.97
N ASP A 67 5.09 0.33 21.09
CA ASP A 67 5.79 1.55 21.55
C ASP A 67 4.91 2.82 21.61
N GLY A 68 3.62 2.63 21.94
CA GLY A 68 2.63 3.71 22.04
C GLY A 68 1.89 4.03 20.73
N GLU A 69 2.43 3.58 19.59
CA GLU A 69 1.87 3.82 18.25
C GLU A 69 0.99 2.68 17.78
N TYR A 70 -0.07 3.00 17.02
CA TYR A 70 -0.91 1.98 16.40
C TYR A 70 -0.28 1.47 15.10
N VAL A 71 -0.24 0.15 14.96
CA VAL A 71 0.16 -0.55 13.73
C VAL A 71 -0.98 -1.44 13.26
N ILE A 72 -1.01 -1.76 11.97
CA ILE A 72 -2.07 -2.56 11.38
C ILE A 72 -1.55 -3.72 10.53
N GLU A 73 -2.17 -4.89 10.68
CA GLU A 73 -1.94 -6.02 9.78
C GLU A 73 -3.20 -6.23 8.92
N PRO A 74 -3.06 -6.22 7.58
CA PRO A 74 -4.17 -6.51 6.70
C PRO A 74 -4.42 -8.02 6.64
N ARG A 75 -5.65 -8.37 6.26
CA ARG A 75 -6.06 -9.73 5.91
C ARG A 75 -5.03 -10.38 4.97
N GLN A 76 -4.76 -11.66 5.18
CA GLN A 76 -3.79 -12.41 4.37
C GLN A 76 -4.00 -12.24 2.86
N ILE A 77 -5.25 -12.31 2.39
CA ILE A 77 -5.64 -12.17 0.97
C ILE A 77 -5.40 -10.78 0.34
N ALA A 78 -5.01 -9.79 1.14
CA ALA A 78 -4.74 -8.42 0.69
C ALA A 78 -3.25 -8.05 0.77
N ARG A 79 -2.42 -8.90 1.38
CA ARG A 79 -1.01 -8.61 1.69
C ARG A 79 -0.18 -8.41 0.42
N GLY A 80 -0.35 -9.26 -0.59
CA GLY A 80 0.33 -9.15 -1.87
C GLY A 80 -0.06 -7.88 -2.62
N ASN A 81 -1.35 -7.54 -2.63
CA ASN A 81 -1.85 -6.31 -3.25
C ASN A 81 -1.24 -5.06 -2.61
N VAL A 82 -1.19 -5.03 -1.27
CA VAL A 82 -0.56 -3.95 -0.50
C VAL A 82 0.92 -3.86 -0.82
N ALA A 83 1.64 -4.99 -0.81
CA ALA A 83 3.07 -5.03 -1.12
C ALA A 83 3.39 -4.49 -2.52
N ARG A 84 2.70 -4.98 -3.55
CA ARG A 84 2.91 -4.52 -4.93
C ARG A 84 2.52 -3.06 -5.14
N SER A 85 1.52 -2.56 -4.42
CA SER A 85 1.14 -1.14 -4.46
C SER A 85 2.24 -0.27 -3.83
N ILE A 86 2.80 -0.68 -2.68
CA ILE A 86 3.88 0.05 -2.01
C ILE A 86 5.17 0.01 -2.84
N PHE A 87 5.57 -1.14 -3.36
CA PHE A 87 6.75 -1.24 -4.23
C PHE A 87 6.60 -0.37 -5.49
N TYR A 88 5.42 -0.35 -6.09
CA TYR A 88 5.11 0.53 -7.22
C TYR A 88 5.30 2.00 -6.83
N MET A 89 4.64 2.45 -5.77
CA MET A 89 4.72 3.84 -5.32
C MET A 89 6.15 4.25 -4.93
N HIS A 90 6.92 3.33 -4.35
CA HIS A 90 8.35 3.54 -4.08
C HIS A 90 9.14 3.73 -5.39
N SER A 91 8.97 2.83 -6.37
CA SER A 91 9.71 2.90 -7.63
C SER A 91 9.32 4.06 -8.53
N GLU A 92 8.03 4.40 -8.58
CA GLU A 92 7.48 5.42 -9.48
C GLU A 92 7.74 6.83 -8.91
N TYR A 93 7.67 6.98 -7.59
CA TYR A 93 7.65 8.29 -6.94
C TYR A 93 8.78 8.53 -5.96
N GLY A 94 9.60 7.52 -5.64
CA GLY A 94 10.66 7.61 -4.66
C GLY A 94 10.16 7.69 -3.21
N LEU A 95 8.91 7.29 -2.94
CA LEU A 95 8.37 7.30 -1.58
C LEU A 95 9.14 6.31 -0.70
N PRO A 96 9.60 6.70 0.51
CA PRO A 96 10.36 5.81 1.37
C PRO A 96 9.49 4.64 1.82
N ILE A 97 10.11 3.46 1.90
CA ILE A 97 9.56 2.30 2.60
C ILE A 97 10.14 2.37 4.02
N PRO A 98 9.32 2.34 5.08
CA PRO A 98 9.83 2.34 6.46
C PRO A 98 10.84 1.22 6.71
N ASP A 99 11.83 1.51 7.55
CA ASP A 99 12.87 0.54 7.92
C ASP A 99 12.24 -0.72 8.52
N GLY A 100 12.76 -1.89 8.11
CA GLY A 100 12.22 -3.20 8.50
C GLY A 100 10.93 -3.61 7.80
N MET A 101 10.22 -2.70 7.12
CA MET A 101 8.99 -3.06 6.41
C MET A 101 9.28 -3.71 5.06
N ARG A 102 10.42 -3.41 4.43
CA ARG A 102 10.76 -3.96 3.11
C ARG A 102 10.73 -5.49 3.07
N ASP A 103 11.29 -6.14 4.09
CA ASP A 103 11.33 -7.62 4.15
C ASP A 103 9.94 -8.23 4.33
N VAL A 104 9.08 -7.59 5.13
CA VAL A 104 7.67 -7.98 5.28
C VAL A 104 6.93 -7.87 3.95
N LEU A 105 7.14 -6.77 3.20
CA LEU A 105 6.51 -6.60 1.88
C LEU A 105 7.02 -7.62 0.86
N LEU A 106 8.31 -7.97 0.90
CA LEU A 106 8.87 -9.03 0.05
C LEU A 106 8.21 -10.38 0.36
N GLU A 107 8.10 -10.73 1.63
CA GLU A 107 7.44 -11.97 2.07
C GLU A 107 5.97 -11.99 1.63
N TRP A 108 5.24 -10.90 1.84
CA TRP A 108 3.84 -10.76 1.43
C TRP A 108 3.69 -10.90 -0.09
N ASN A 109 4.53 -10.23 -0.86
CA ASN A 109 4.51 -10.32 -2.32
C ASN A 109 4.81 -11.74 -2.84
N LYS A 110 5.67 -12.48 -2.13
CA LYS A 110 6.02 -13.87 -2.47
C LYS A 110 4.92 -14.86 -2.10
N ASN A 111 4.34 -14.71 -0.92
CA ASN A 111 3.36 -15.65 -0.38
C ASN A 111 1.94 -15.42 -0.92
N ASP A 112 1.63 -14.20 -1.38
CA ASP A 112 0.36 -13.83 -2.02
C ASP A 112 0.62 -13.34 -3.47
N PRO A 113 0.76 -14.26 -4.44
CA PRO A 113 1.09 -13.93 -5.82
C PRO A 113 -0.06 -13.19 -6.53
N PRO A 114 0.23 -12.44 -7.62
CA PRO A 114 -0.78 -11.69 -8.34
C PRO A 114 -1.97 -12.53 -8.77
N SER A 115 -3.15 -12.08 -8.38
CA SER A 115 -4.40 -12.71 -8.79
C SER A 115 -4.80 -12.31 -10.22
N CYS A 116 -5.70 -13.09 -10.82
CA CYS A 116 -6.34 -12.71 -12.10
C CYS A 116 -7.07 -11.36 -11.99
N HIS A 117 -7.59 -11.02 -10.81
CA HIS A 117 -8.24 -9.73 -10.58
C HIS A 117 -7.24 -8.58 -10.65
N GLU A 118 -6.08 -8.71 -9.99
CA GLU A 118 -5.00 -7.74 -10.06
C GLU A 118 -4.48 -7.54 -11.47
N MET A 119 -4.26 -8.62 -12.23
CA MET A 119 -3.80 -8.52 -13.62
C MET A 119 -4.79 -7.74 -14.49
N ARG A 120 -6.10 -8.02 -14.36
CA ARG A 120 -7.15 -7.29 -15.09
C ARG A 120 -7.20 -5.82 -14.69
N ARG A 121 -7.04 -5.54 -13.39
CA ARG A 121 -6.98 -4.18 -12.86
C ARG A 121 -5.75 -3.45 -13.39
N ASN A 122 -4.58 -4.07 -13.41
CA ASN A 122 -3.33 -3.51 -13.94
C ASN A 122 -3.49 -3.12 -15.42
N ASN A 123 -4.02 -4.01 -16.25
CA ASN A 123 -4.33 -3.72 -17.67
C ASN A 123 -5.33 -2.56 -17.85
N THR A 124 -6.33 -2.49 -16.98
CA THR A 124 -7.34 -1.43 -17.04
C THR A 124 -6.75 -0.08 -16.65
N ILE A 125 -5.94 -0.04 -15.60
CA ILE A 125 -5.27 1.17 -15.14
C ILE A 125 -4.27 1.66 -16.19
N GLU A 126 -3.47 0.77 -16.79
CA GLU A 126 -2.54 1.15 -17.86
C GLU A 126 -3.27 1.85 -19.01
N ARG A 127 -4.42 1.32 -19.45
CA ARG A 127 -5.23 1.97 -20.50
C ARG A 127 -5.77 3.34 -20.09
N LEU A 128 -6.07 3.56 -18.81
CA LEU A 128 -6.68 4.79 -18.32
C LEU A 128 -5.66 5.87 -17.93
N GLN A 129 -4.56 5.47 -17.30
CA GLN A 129 -3.57 6.36 -16.69
C GLN A 129 -2.23 6.34 -17.44
N GLY A 130 -1.97 5.33 -18.27
CA GLY A 130 -0.73 5.17 -19.02
C GLY A 130 0.43 4.55 -18.23
N THR A 131 0.25 4.26 -16.93
CA THR A 131 1.28 3.61 -16.10
C THR A 131 0.90 2.16 -15.78
N ARG A 132 1.92 1.32 -15.63
CA ARG A 132 1.76 -0.11 -15.36
C ARG A 132 2.54 -0.50 -14.10
N ASN A 133 1.90 -1.25 -13.21
CA ASN A 133 2.58 -1.77 -12.04
C ASN A 133 3.36 -3.04 -12.42
N ARG A 134 4.68 -2.89 -12.65
CA ARG A 134 5.58 -3.99 -13.02
C ARG A 134 5.61 -5.13 -11.99
N TYR A 135 5.33 -4.84 -10.72
CA TYR A 135 5.32 -5.85 -9.67
C TYR A 135 4.11 -6.78 -9.74
N ILE A 136 3.04 -6.40 -10.46
CA ILE A 136 1.92 -7.29 -10.78
C ILE A 136 2.29 -8.24 -11.93
N ASP A 137 3.07 -7.79 -12.92
CA ASP A 137 3.46 -8.65 -14.06
C ASP A 137 4.64 -9.57 -13.72
N HIS A 138 5.60 -9.04 -12.98
CA HIS A 138 6.84 -9.70 -12.60
C HIS A 138 7.12 -9.49 -11.11
N PRO A 139 6.42 -10.20 -10.20
CA PRO A 139 6.57 -10.01 -8.75
C PRO A 139 8.01 -10.10 -8.24
N SER A 140 8.83 -10.95 -8.87
CA SER A 140 10.23 -11.15 -8.51
C SER A 140 11.10 -9.89 -8.69
N THR A 141 10.67 -8.88 -9.46
CA THR A 141 11.43 -7.62 -9.57
C THR A 141 11.49 -6.84 -8.26
N ALA A 142 10.62 -7.15 -7.29
CA ALA A 142 10.68 -6.57 -5.95
C ALA A 142 11.99 -6.91 -5.23
N GLU A 143 12.51 -8.12 -5.43
CA GLU A 143 13.74 -8.60 -4.77
C GLU A 143 14.98 -7.85 -5.27
N THR A 144 14.99 -7.47 -6.55
CA THR A 144 16.15 -6.85 -7.21
C THR A 144 16.11 -5.31 -7.26
N SER A 145 14.98 -4.70 -6.89
CA SER A 145 14.83 -3.24 -6.87
C SER A 145 15.47 -2.68 -5.60
N GLN A 146 16.67 -2.10 -5.72
CA GLN A 146 17.32 -1.29 -4.66
C GLN A 146 16.88 0.16 -4.76
#